data_AF-A0A565BLF8-F1
#
_entry.id   AF-A0A565BLF8-F1
#
_cell.length_a   1.000
_cell.length_b   1.000
_cell.length_c   1.000
_cell.angle_alpha   90.00
_cell.angle_beta   90.00
_cell.angle_gamma   90.00
#
_symmetry.space_group_name_H-M   'P 1'
#
loop_
_entity.id
_entity.type
_entity.pdbx_description
1 polymer ?
#
loop_
_entity_poly.entity_id
_entity_poly.type
_entity_poly.pdbx_seq_one_letter_code
_entity_poly.pdbx_strand_id
1 'polypeptide(L)'
;MYVVNFDQISARLKEISYGLSSCDIALLAHKVFAGVYDGLTTSQLDELAADTAAAMSCDHPDYATLAARIGVSKLQKNTKKSFSEMVYDMSKASLIANANRLDSEIIYDRDFQYDYFGFKTLERLYLLKVQGKVVERPQHMLMRVVVGIHKDDIDSAIKTYHWMSQRWFTHASPTLCNAGTPRPQLSSCFLICMKDDNMEGIYETLKECAVVSNSGGSIGVSVHNARATGSYISIVPMLRVFNDTARYIDEGGGKRSGTCQPYTSEPLLYTWSHGMLTSLSIWSSGRSMKRCQCKRRRGMFYALRVPDLSMERVKSYGEWSLFCPNEALGLADCLGEEFERLYTNYEREAGQLNKDIFETIYYHALKASSELAARYGVRDIQRKGLQPDMWNVTPSTRWDWYFRDMLSKNGRGTLF
;
A
#
# COMPACT_ATOMS: atom_id res chain seq x y z
N MET A 1 47.10 -11.13 -24.13
CA MET A 1 46.04 -12.13 -24.34
C MET A 1 46.02 -13.03 -23.12
N TYR A 2 45.00 -12.94 -22.27
CA TYR A 2 44.81 -13.90 -21.18
C TYR A 2 44.23 -15.17 -21.79
N VAL A 3 45.00 -16.25 -21.83
CA VAL A 3 44.49 -17.57 -22.25
C VAL A 3 43.62 -18.10 -21.12
N VAL A 4 42.32 -18.22 -21.35
CA VAL A 4 41.39 -18.80 -20.37
C VAL A 4 41.67 -20.29 -20.26
N ASN A 5 42.22 -20.72 -19.12
CA ASN A 5 42.54 -22.12 -18.88
C ASN A 5 41.40 -22.82 -18.13
N PHE A 6 40.85 -23.87 -18.75
CA PHE A 6 39.80 -24.72 -18.18
C PHE A 6 40.15 -25.29 -16.80
N ASP A 7 41.42 -25.68 -16.61
CA ASP A 7 41.88 -26.27 -15.35
C ASP A 7 41.86 -25.26 -14.20
N GLN A 8 42.12 -23.98 -14.49
CA GLN A 8 42.07 -22.91 -13.49
C GLN A 8 40.64 -22.62 -13.04
N ILE A 9 39.67 -22.65 -13.96
CA ILE A 9 38.25 -22.49 -13.64
C ILE A 9 37.79 -23.66 -12.78
N SER A 10 38.11 -24.88 -13.19
CA SER A 10 37.75 -26.11 -12.47
C SER A 10 38.37 -26.17 -11.08
N ALA A 11 39.64 -25.78 -10.92
CA ALA A 11 40.32 -25.73 -9.63
C ALA A 11 39.65 -24.73 -8.67
N ARG A 12 39.29 -23.55 -9.17
CA ARG A 12 38.59 -22.54 -8.37
C ARG A 12 37.20 -22.99 -7.93
N LEU A 13 36.43 -23.61 -8.83
CA LEU A 13 35.11 -24.14 -8.48
C LEU A 13 35.21 -25.25 -7.43
N LYS A 14 36.24 -26.10 -7.50
CA LYS A 14 36.54 -27.12 -6.48
C LYS A 14 36.82 -26.51 -5.11
N GLU A 15 37.62 -25.45 -5.04
CA GLU A 15 37.92 -24.77 -3.77
C GLU A 15 36.65 -24.22 -3.08
N ILE A 16 35.71 -23.68 -3.86
CA ILE A 16 34.48 -23.06 -3.35
C ILE A 16 33.40 -24.11 -3.00
N SER A 17 33.51 -25.32 -3.56
CA SER A 17 32.56 -26.43 -3.37
C SER A 17 32.70 -27.20 -2.05
N TYR A 18 33.47 -26.70 -1.07
CA TYR A 18 33.69 -27.40 0.20
C TYR A 18 32.38 -27.82 0.89
N GLY A 19 32.30 -29.09 1.31
CA GLY A 19 31.12 -29.64 1.97
C GLY A 19 29.90 -29.88 1.06
N LEU A 20 30.04 -29.73 -0.27
CA LEU A 20 29.02 -30.09 -1.26
C LEU A 20 29.46 -31.37 -1.98
N SER A 21 28.80 -32.50 -1.72
CA SER A 21 29.19 -33.81 -2.29
C SER A 21 28.48 -34.14 -3.61
N SER A 22 27.35 -33.50 -3.88
CA SER A 22 26.45 -33.89 -4.98
C SER A 22 26.64 -33.06 -6.26
N CYS A 23 27.53 -32.06 -6.24
CA CYS A 23 27.77 -31.18 -7.40
C CYS A 23 28.82 -31.78 -8.34
N ASP A 24 28.43 -32.09 -9.58
CA ASP A 24 29.38 -32.33 -10.66
C ASP A 24 29.98 -31.00 -11.15
N ILE A 25 31.22 -30.77 -10.71
CA ILE A 25 31.99 -29.55 -11.02
C ILE A 25 32.55 -29.60 -12.44
N ALA A 26 32.84 -30.79 -12.97
CA ALA A 26 33.38 -30.93 -14.32
C ALA A 26 32.30 -30.57 -15.35
N LEU A 27 31.07 -31.04 -15.14
CA LEU A 27 29.92 -30.65 -15.96
C LEU A 27 29.66 -29.15 -15.90
N LEU A 28 29.71 -28.55 -14.70
CA LEU A 28 29.54 -27.10 -14.53
C LEU A 28 30.64 -26.33 -15.28
N ALA A 29 31.91 -26.70 -15.09
CA ALA A 29 33.03 -26.05 -15.75
C ALA A 29 32.93 -26.13 -17.28
N HIS A 30 32.47 -27.27 -17.83
CA HIS A 30 32.24 -27.43 -19.26
C HIS A 30 31.14 -26.51 -19.78
N LYS A 31 30.01 -26.39 -19.06
CA LYS A 31 28.93 -25.47 -19.42
C LYS A 31 29.37 -24.01 -19.36
N VAL A 32 30.17 -23.64 -18.35
CA VAL A 32 30.72 -22.28 -18.23
C VAL A 32 31.68 -21.99 -19.37
N PHE A 33 32.59 -22.91 -19.69
CA PHE A 33 33.56 -22.75 -20.76
C PHE A 33 32.90 -22.54 -22.13
N ALA A 34 31.80 -23.23 -22.40
CA ALA A 34 31.02 -23.05 -23.63
C ALA A 34 30.46 -21.63 -23.81
N GLY A 35 30.27 -20.87 -22.73
CA GLY A 35 29.81 -19.48 -22.75
C GLY A 35 30.93 -18.43 -22.78
N VAL A 36 32.21 -18.83 -22.76
CA VAL A 36 33.35 -17.91 -22.75
C VAL A 36 33.65 -17.42 -24.17
N TYR A 37 33.90 -16.11 -24.30
CA TYR A 37 34.33 -15.46 -25.55
C TYR A 37 35.58 -14.60 -25.32
N ASP A 38 36.27 -14.22 -26.40
CA ASP A 38 37.52 -13.47 -26.32
C ASP A 38 37.30 -12.03 -25.78
N GLY A 39 38.17 -11.60 -24.87
CA GLY A 39 38.06 -10.30 -24.18
C GLY A 39 37.15 -10.27 -22.95
N LEU A 40 36.63 -11.41 -22.50
CA LEU A 40 35.80 -11.53 -21.31
C LEU A 40 36.59 -11.24 -20.01
N THR A 41 36.05 -10.38 -19.14
CA THR A 41 36.71 -10.02 -17.87
C THR A 41 36.52 -11.10 -16.80
N THR A 42 37.45 -11.20 -15.84
CA THR A 42 37.37 -12.17 -14.73
C THR A 42 36.09 -12.02 -13.89
N SER A 43 35.58 -10.80 -13.72
CA SER A 43 34.32 -10.53 -13.02
C SER A 43 33.10 -11.04 -13.80
N GLN A 44 33.10 -10.91 -15.13
CA GLN A 44 32.04 -11.46 -15.99
C GLN A 44 32.09 -12.98 -16.04
N LEU A 45 33.28 -13.58 -15.94
CA LEU A 45 33.45 -15.04 -15.88
C LEU A 45 32.79 -15.60 -14.61
N ASP A 46 33.02 -14.93 -13.48
CA ASP A 46 32.42 -15.33 -12.20
C ASP A 46 30.90 -15.15 -12.19
N GLU A 47 30.38 -14.13 -12.89
CA GLU A 47 28.94 -13.94 -13.08
C GLU A 47 28.33 -15.08 -13.89
N LEU A 48 28.93 -15.40 -15.04
CA LEU A 48 28.51 -16.51 -15.89
C LEU A 48 28.53 -17.84 -15.13
N ALA A 49 29.58 -18.07 -14.32
CA ALA A 49 29.69 -19.27 -13.50
C ALA A 49 28.59 -19.36 -12.43
N ALA A 50 28.28 -18.24 -11.76
CA ALA A 50 27.22 -18.18 -10.77
C ALA A 50 25.83 -18.41 -11.40
N ASP A 51 25.56 -17.80 -12.55
CA ASP A 51 24.28 -17.92 -13.26
C ASP A 51 24.07 -19.34 -13.83
N THR A 52 25.14 -19.94 -14.36
CA THR A 52 25.10 -21.34 -14.85
C THR A 52 24.87 -22.31 -13.69
N ALA A 53 25.54 -22.10 -12.55
CA ALA A 53 25.30 -22.91 -11.34
C ALA A 53 23.86 -22.72 -10.82
N ALA A 54 23.34 -21.49 -10.83
CA ALA A 54 21.96 -21.23 -10.42
C ALA A 54 20.95 -21.91 -11.34
N ALA A 55 21.19 -21.97 -12.65
CA ALA A 55 20.34 -22.70 -13.60
C ALA A 55 20.33 -24.22 -13.32
N MET A 56 21.44 -24.78 -12.82
CA MET A 56 21.56 -26.19 -12.43
C MET A 56 20.96 -26.49 -11.05
N SER A 57 20.36 -25.50 -10.37
CA SER A 57 19.64 -25.74 -9.10
C SER A 57 18.43 -26.66 -9.25
N CYS A 58 17.87 -26.78 -10.47
CA CYS A 58 16.83 -27.75 -10.79
C CYS A 58 17.29 -29.20 -10.66
N ASP A 59 18.60 -29.48 -10.85
CA ASP A 59 19.17 -30.82 -10.77
C ASP A 59 19.44 -31.20 -9.31
N HIS A 60 20.03 -30.29 -8.53
CA HIS A 60 20.29 -30.48 -7.10
C HIS A 60 20.38 -29.14 -6.36
N PRO A 61 19.83 -29.01 -5.14
CA PRO A 61 19.83 -27.75 -4.38
C PRO A 61 21.24 -27.22 -4.04
N ASP A 62 22.24 -28.09 -3.88
CA ASP A 62 23.63 -27.69 -3.61
C ASP A 62 24.21 -26.77 -4.69
N TYR A 63 23.74 -26.84 -5.93
CA TYR A 63 24.14 -25.93 -7.00
C TYR A 63 23.70 -24.49 -6.71
N ALA A 64 22.57 -24.28 -6.02
CA ALA A 64 22.15 -22.95 -5.57
C ALA A 64 23.09 -22.39 -4.49
N THR A 65 23.56 -23.24 -3.57
CA THR A 65 24.56 -22.84 -2.57
C THR A 65 25.91 -22.53 -3.22
N LEU A 66 26.34 -23.36 -4.18
CA LEU A 66 27.57 -23.12 -4.94
C LEU A 66 27.48 -21.80 -5.72
N ALA A 67 26.36 -21.54 -6.41
CA ALA A 67 26.11 -20.29 -7.13
C ALA A 67 26.22 -19.07 -6.20
N ALA A 68 25.65 -19.15 -5.00
CA ALA A 68 25.73 -18.10 -4.01
C ALA A 68 27.17 -17.82 -3.60
N ARG A 69 27.95 -18.87 -3.31
CA ARG A 69 29.35 -18.74 -2.90
C ARG A 69 30.23 -18.15 -4.01
N ILE A 70 29.99 -18.51 -5.28
CA ILE A 70 30.68 -17.91 -6.42
C ILE A 70 30.37 -16.41 -6.49
N GLY A 71 29.09 -16.03 -6.36
CA GLY A 71 28.65 -14.63 -6.35
C GLY A 71 29.27 -13.82 -5.21
N VAL A 72 29.30 -14.38 -4.00
CA VAL A 72 29.93 -13.76 -2.82
C VAL A 72 31.44 -13.62 -3.01
N SER A 73 32.13 -14.67 -3.51
CA SER A 73 33.56 -14.63 -3.80
C SER A 73 33.90 -13.51 -4.80
N LYS A 74 33.10 -13.37 -5.87
CA LYS A 74 33.21 -12.26 -6.84
C LYS A 74 33.06 -10.90 -6.15
N LEU A 75 32.04 -10.72 -5.31
CA LEU A 75 31.82 -9.47 -4.59
C LEU A 75 33.00 -9.13 -3.67
N GLN A 76 33.50 -10.12 -2.92
CA GLN A 76 34.64 -9.91 -2.02
C GLN A 76 35.93 -9.56 -2.78
N LYS A 77 36.14 -10.06 -4.00
CA LYS A 77 37.27 -9.65 -4.85
C LYS A 77 37.17 -8.20 -5.33
N ASN A 78 35.95 -7.71 -5.54
CA ASN A 78 35.68 -6.38 -6.06
C ASN A 78 35.49 -5.31 -4.97
N THR A 79 35.49 -5.70 -3.69
CA THR A 79 35.22 -4.81 -2.55
C THR A 79 36.37 -4.83 -1.54
N LYS A 80 36.58 -3.71 -0.84
CA LYS A 80 37.57 -3.62 0.24
C LYS A 80 37.22 -4.58 1.38
N LYS A 81 38.23 -5.09 2.08
CA LYS A 81 38.02 -6.03 3.19
C LYS A 81 37.62 -5.31 4.47
N SER A 82 38.34 -4.26 4.87
CA SER A 82 38.04 -3.51 6.11
C SER A 82 36.73 -2.72 5.96
N PHE A 83 35.91 -2.75 7.02
CA PHE A 83 34.68 -1.95 7.08
C PHE A 83 35.00 -0.47 7.30
N SER A 84 35.98 -0.17 8.17
CA SER A 84 36.38 1.22 8.43
C SER A 84 36.94 1.94 7.20
N GLU A 85 37.75 1.27 6.37
CA GLU A 85 38.24 1.82 5.09
C GLU A 85 37.09 2.15 4.13
N MET A 86 36.08 1.28 4.06
CA MET A 86 34.91 1.48 3.22
C MET A 86 34.08 2.67 3.71
N VAL A 87 33.90 2.81 5.03
CA VAL A 87 33.22 3.96 5.65
C VAL A 87 33.96 5.27 5.42
N TYR A 88 35.30 5.25 5.49
CA TYR A 88 36.15 6.42 5.24
C TYR A 88 35.99 6.94 3.81
N ASP A 89 36.00 6.06 2.81
CA ASP A 89 35.76 6.41 1.41
C ASP A 89 34.36 7.04 1.19
N MET A 90 33.38 6.68 2.01
CA MET A 90 32.03 7.25 1.97
C MET A 90 31.86 8.52 2.81
N SER A 91 32.94 9.09 3.35
CA SER A 91 32.99 10.33 4.15
C SER A 91 31.99 10.41 5.31
N LYS A 92 31.62 9.25 5.89
CA LYS A 92 30.70 9.14 7.03
C LYS A 92 31.47 9.21 8.35
N ALA A 93 31.83 10.42 8.77
CA ALA A 93 32.66 10.71 9.94
C ALA A 93 32.14 10.13 11.27
N SER A 94 30.83 9.94 11.43
CA SER A 94 30.23 9.51 12.70
C SER A 94 30.53 8.06 13.10
N LEU A 95 31.03 7.23 12.18
CA LEU A 95 31.28 5.80 12.39
C LEU A 95 32.76 5.46 12.68
N ILE A 96 33.64 6.48 12.71
CA ILE A 96 35.11 6.28 12.70
C ILE A 96 35.69 6.09 14.10
N ALA A 97 35.03 6.58 15.16
CA ALA A 97 35.60 6.61 16.52
C ALA A 97 35.94 5.23 17.10
N ASN A 98 35.21 4.17 16.71
CA ASN A 98 35.39 2.79 17.21
C ASN A 98 35.78 1.80 16.10
N ALA A 99 36.36 2.29 15.01
CA ALA A 99 36.67 1.55 13.78
C ALA A 99 37.38 0.20 14.03
N ASN A 100 38.46 0.20 14.81
CA ASN A 100 39.28 -1.00 15.05
C ASN A 100 38.48 -2.12 15.73
N ARG A 101 37.64 -1.76 16.69
CA ARG A 101 36.83 -2.71 17.45
C ARG A 101 35.72 -3.31 16.59
N LEU A 102 35.09 -2.50 15.74
CA LEU A 102 34.05 -2.98 14.83
C LEU A 102 34.64 -3.88 13.74
N ASP A 103 35.80 -3.54 13.19
CA ASP A 103 36.49 -4.33 12.17
C ASP A 103 36.86 -5.74 12.67
N SER A 104 37.28 -5.88 13.94
CA SER A 104 37.66 -7.18 14.52
C SER A 104 36.49 -8.14 14.76
N GLU A 105 35.27 -7.61 14.96
CA GLU A 105 34.08 -8.41 15.26
C GLU A 105 33.40 -8.96 14.00
N ILE A 106 33.73 -8.42 12.82
CA ILE A 106 33.11 -8.82 11.56
C ILE A 106 33.64 -10.18 11.09
N ILE A 107 32.72 -11.13 10.90
CA ILE A 107 33.03 -12.48 10.41
C ILE A 107 32.58 -12.62 8.95
N TYR A 108 33.53 -12.43 8.02
CA TYR A 108 33.26 -12.46 6.57
C TYR A 108 32.81 -13.83 6.04
N ASP A 109 33.12 -14.92 6.74
CA ASP A 109 32.68 -16.26 6.35
C ASP A 109 31.15 -16.41 6.39
N ARG A 110 30.47 -15.56 7.17
CA ARG A 110 29.00 -15.51 7.24
C ARG A 110 28.37 -15.04 5.92
N ASP A 111 29.12 -14.36 5.05
CA ASP A 111 28.63 -13.99 3.71
C ASP A 111 28.33 -15.23 2.84
N PHE A 112 29.02 -16.36 3.07
CA PHE A 112 28.80 -17.60 2.30
C PHE A 112 27.55 -18.38 2.75
N GLN A 113 26.83 -17.89 3.76
CA GLN A 113 25.62 -18.54 4.27
C GLN A 113 24.35 -18.12 3.52
N TYR A 114 24.40 -17.06 2.71
CA TYR A 114 23.26 -16.64 1.89
C TYR A 114 23.03 -17.62 0.74
N ASP A 115 21.77 -17.77 0.36
CA ASP A 115 21.37 -18.42 -0.89
C ASP A 115 21.60 -17.49 -2.08
N TYR A 116 21.59 -18.03 -3.30
CA TYR A 116 21.93 -17.24 -4.48
C TYR A 116 20.90 -16.13 -4.74
N PHE A 117 19.60 -16.41 -4.57
CA PHE A 117 18.55 -15.41 -4.77
C PHE A 117 18.54 -14.35 -3.66
N GLY A 118 18.70 -14.74 -2.40
CA GLY A 118 18.88 -13.81 -1.30
C GLY A 118 20.09 -12.90 -1.49
N PHE A 119 21.24 -13.46 -1.89
CA PHE A 119 22.44 -12.67 -2.21
C PHE A 119 22.21 -11.69 -3.37
N LYS A 120 21.61 -12.14 -4.48
CA LYS A 120 21.30 -11.27 -5.62
C LYS A 120 20.31 -10.17 -5.25
N THR A 121 19.38 -10.45 -4.34
CA THR A 121 18.47 -9.43 -3.80
C THR A 121 19.23 -8.38 -2.99
N LEU A 122 20.17 -8.80 -2.14
CA LEU A 122 21.06 -7.90 -1.40
C LEU A 122 21.90 -7.03 -2.35
N GLU A 123 22.56 -7.64 -3.33
CA GLU A 123 23.38 -6.95 -4.34
C GLU A 123 22.58 -5.93 -5.15
N ARG A 124 21.34 -6.26 -5.51
CA ARG A 124 20.51 -5.38 -6.32
C ARG A 124 19.95 -4.20 -5.53
N LEU A 125 19.41 -4.45 -4.33
CA LEU A 125 18.56 -3.50 -3.61
C LEU A 125 19.19 -2.87 -2.37
N TYR A 126 20.00 -3.60 -1.61
CA TYR A 126 20.35 -3.24 -0.24
C TYR A 126 21.79 -2.76 -0.04
N LEU A 127 22.75 -3.35 -0.77
CA LEU A 127 24.16 -2.96 -0.65
C LEU A 127 24.36 -1.57 -1.27
N LEU A 128 25.04 -0.67 -0.55
CA LEU A 128 25.31 0.67 -1.06
C LEU A 128 26.18 0.63 -2.31
N LYS A 129 25.85 1.51 -3.26
CA LYS A 129 26.52 1.65 -4.55
C LYS A 129 27.10 3.05 -4.69
N VAL A 130 28.37 3.13 -5.06
CA VAL A 130 29.04 4.38 -5.43
C VAL A 130 29.28 4.36 -6.93
N GLN A 131 28.78 5.35 -7.65
CA GLN A 131 28.84 5.42 -9.12
C GLN A 131 28.34 4.13 -9.82
N GLY A 132 27.30 3.51 -9.26
CA GLY A 132 26.71 2.27 -9.79
C GLY A 132 27.45 0.98 -9.44
N LYS A 133 28.60 1.05 -8.77
CA LYS A 133 29.36 -0.12 -8.29
C LYS A 133 29.07 -0.39 -6.82
N VAL A 134 28.85 -1.66 -6.48
CA VAL A 134 28.63 -2.09 -5.08
C VAL A 134 29.94 -1.93 -4.30
N VAL A 135 29.88 -1.20 -3.18
CA VAL A 135 31.05 -0.98 -2.31
C VAL A 135 30.95 -1.75 -0.99
N GLU A 136 29.75 -2.14 -0.58
CA GLU A 136 29.50 -2.86 0.66
C GLU A 136 29.44 -4.36 0.47
N ARG A 137 29.96 -5.11 1.44
CA ARG A 137 29.66 -6.53 1.64
C ARG A 137 28.40 -6.70 2.50
N PRO A 138 27.73 -7.88 2.49
CA PRO A 138 26.60 -8.12 3.38
C PRO A 138 26.93 -7.88 4.86
N GLN A 139 28.09 -8.35 5.35
CA GLN A 139 28.50 -8.03 6.72
C GLN A 139 28.69 -6.54 6.99
N HIS A 140 29.21 -5.78 6.02
CA HIS A 140 29.39 -4.33 6.16
C HIS A 140 28.05 -3.62 6.26
N MET A 141 27.07 -4.02 5.45
CA MET A 141 25.71 -3.50 5.52
C MET A 141 25.10 -3.77 6.90
N LEU A 142 25.22 -5.00 7.42
CA LEU A 142 24.71 -5.34 8.75
C LEU A 142 25.38 -4.50 9.84
N MET A 143 26.70 -4.33 9.78
CA MET A 143 27.44 -3.51 10.76
C MET A 143 27.00 -2.04 10.69
N ARG A 144 26.87 -1.48 9.48
CA ARG A 144 26.34 -0.12 9.28
C ARG A 144 24.94 0.03 9.89
N VAL A 145 24.07 -0.96 9.70
CA VAL A 145 22.70 -0.92 10.22
C VAL A 145 22.68 -0.89 11.73
N VAL A 146 23.41 -1.80 12.39
CA VAL A 146 23.40 -1.87 13.86
C VAL A 146 24.04 -0.64 14.48
N VAL A 147 25.13 -0.11 13.92
CA VAL A 147 25.72 1.13 14.43
C VAL A 147 24.80 2.32 14.13
N GLY A 148 24.08 2.30 13.01
CA GLY A 148 23.04 3.29 12.71
C GLY A 148 21.89 3.31 13.73
N ILE A 149 21.56 2.16 14.32
CA ILE A 149 20.49 2.02 15.32
C ILE A 149 21.02 2.36 16.72
N HIS A 150 22.12 1.75 17.14
CA HIS A 150 22.64 1.84 18.51
C HIS A 150 23.57 3.05 18.73
N LYS A 151 24.08 3.67 17.66
CA LYS A 151 24.96 4.85 17.68
C LYS A 151 26.19 4.63 18.56
N ASP A 152 26.23 5.26 19.74
CA ASP A 152 27.37 5.25 20.66
C ASP A 152 27.44 3.96 21.50
N ASP A 153 26.35 3.18 21.60
CA ASP A 153 26.33 1.90 22.32
C ASP A 153 26.88 0.75 21.45
N ILE A 154 28.20 0.65 21.44
CA ILE A 154 28.93 -0.35 20.65
C ILE A 154 28.72 -1.77 21.16
N ASP A 155 28.54 -1.97 22.47
CA ASP A 155 28.38 -3.31 23.05
C ASP A 155 27.05 -3.93 22.61
N SER A 156 25.97 -3.16 22.63
CA SER A 156 24.69 -3.60 22.09
C SER A 156 24.73 -3.74 20.56
N ALA A 157 25.43 -2.85 19.86
CA ALA A 157 25.59 -2.95 18.40
C ALA A 157 26.24 -4.28 17.98
N ILE A 158 27.31 -4.70 18.66
CA ILE A 158 28.01 -5.97 18.38
C ILE A 158 27.10 -7.17 18.67
N LYS A 159 26.35 -7.16 19.77
CA LYS A 159 25.36 -8.22 20.09
C LYS A 159 24.31 -8.35 18.98
N THR A 160 23.72 -7.22 18.59
CA THR A 160 22.74 -7.15 17.50
C THR A 160 23.35 -7.61 16.17
N TYR A 161 24.60 -7.23 15.86
CA TYR A 161 25.31 -7.68 14.67
C TYR A 161 25.43 -9.21 14.63
N HIS A 162 25.83 -9.84 15.75
CA HIS A 162 25.95 -11.29 15.80
C HIS A 162 24.59 -11.98 15.62
N TRP A 163 23.52 -11.47 16.22
CA TRP A 163 22.19 -12.02 16.01
C TRP A 163 21.72 -11.90 14.56
N MET A 164 21.89 -10.73 13.94
CA MET A 164 21.49 -10.51 12.55
C MET A 164 22.34 -11.30 11.54
N SER A 165 23.66 -11.33 11.71
CA SER A 165 24.58 -12.06 10.82
C SER A 165 24.47 -13.59 10.96
N GLN A 166 23.97 -14.09 12.09
CA GLN A 166 23.58 -15.50 12.26
C GLN A 166 22.14 -15.78 11.79
N ARG A 167 21.42 -14.75 11.30
CA ARG A 167 20.04 -14.84 10.77
C ARG A 167 18.98 -15.19 11.80
N TRP A 168 19.15 -14.80 13.07
CA TRP A 168 18.09 -14.92 14.08
C TRP A 168 16.92 -13.99 13.80
N PHE A 169 17.19 -12.78 13.30
CA PHE A 169 16.20 -11.83 12.83
C PHE A 169 16.80 -10.87 11.81
N THR A 170 15.95 -10.08 11.14
CA THR A 170 16.35 -8.97 10.28
C THR A 170 15.45 -7.77 10.54
N HIS A 171 15.98 -6.56 10.32
CA HIS A 171 15.16 -5.36 10.27
C HIS A 171 14.47 -5.22 8.90
N ALA A 172 13.45 -4.36 8.84
CA ALA A 172 12.70 -4.07 7.64
C ALA A 172 13.57 -3.37 6.57
N SER A 173 13.13 -3.42 5.31
CA SER A 173 13.89 -2.94 4.17
C SER A 173 14.38 -1.48 4.28
N PRO A 174 13.56 -0.49 4.71
CA PRO A 174 14.02 0.88 4.87
C PRO A 174 15.12 1.03 5.91
N THR A 175 15.08 0.22 6.98
CA THR A 175 16.15 0.20 7.98
C THR A 175 17.46 -0.31 7.37
N LEU A 176 17.43 -1.41 6.59
CA LEU A 176 18.63 -1.95 5.94
C LEU A 176 19.28 -0.95 4.95
N CYS A 177 18.44 -0.25 4.19
CA CYS A 177 18.86 0.72 3.20
C CYS A 177 19.39 2.02 3.81
N ASN A 178 18.70 2.57 4.81
CA ASN A 178 18.89 3.96 5.23
C ASN A 178 19.60 4.10 6.58
N ALA A 179 19.73 3.04 7.39
CA ALA A 179 20.46 3.12 8.66
C ALA A 179 21.93 3.48 8.40
N GLY A 180 22.44 4.41 9.21
CA GLY A 180 23.81 4.93 9.05
C GLY A 180 24.02 5.74 7.75
N THR A 181 22.98 6.28 7.14
CA THR A 181 23.06 7.23 6.02
C THR A 181 22.72 8.67 6.47
N PRO A 182 23.05 9.71 5.69
CA PRO A 182 22.80 11.11 6.10
C PRO A 182 21.33 11.46 6.37
N ARG A 183 20.38 10.73 5.76
CA ARG A 183 18.94 10.91 5.98
C ARG A 183 18.32 9.57 6.39
N PRO A 184 18.43 9.18 7.67
CA PRO A 184 18.01 7.86 8.13
C PRO A 184 16.50 7.78 8.31
N GLN A 185 15.78 7.52 7.22
CA GLN A 185 14.36 7.15 7.27
C GLN A 185 14.26 5.64 7.49
N LEU A 186 13.89 5.22 8.72
CA LEU A 186 13.94 3.80 9.11
C LEU A 186 12.57 3.10 9.09
N SER A 187 11.48 3.86 9.20
CA SER A 187 10.12 3.35 9.33
C SER A 187 9.47 3.08 7.99
N SER A 188 8.87 1.90 7.78
CA SER A 188 8.29 1.56 6.48
C SER A 188 6.86 2.07 6.28
N CYS A 189 6.04 2.07 7.33
CA CYS A 189 4.60 2.28 7.20
C CYS A 189 4.16 3.53 7.95
N PHE A 190 3.33 4.34 7.30
CA PHE A 190 2.72 5.54 7.86
C PHE A 190 1.21 5.47 7.73
N LEU A 191 0.50 5.89 8.77
CA LEU A 191 -0.95 6.05 8.74
C LEU A 191 -1.25 7.54 8.85
N ILE A 192 -1.88 8.09 7.82
CA ILE A 192 -2.24 9.50 7.72
C ILE A 192 -3.76 9.60 7.75
N CYS A 193 -4.29 10.40 8.66
CA CYS A 193 -5.71 10.75 8.64
C CYS A 193 -5.89 12.04 7.86
N MET A 194 -6.91 12.09 6.99
CA MET A 194 -7.26 13.33 6.32
C MET A 194 -7.61 14.39 7.36
N LYS A 195 -6.87 15.51 7.35
CA LYS A 195 -6.92 16.54 8.40
C LYS A 195 -8.31 17.15 8.54
N ASP A 196 -8.82 17.69 7.43
CA ASP A 196 -10.13 18.32 7.37
C ASP A 196 -10.80 18.03 6.02
N ASP A 197 -12.13 18.03 6.03
CA ASP A 197 -12.96 17.87 4.82
C ASP A 197 -13.19 19.22 4.12
N ASN A 198 -12.09 19.88 3.79
CA ASN A 198 -12.04 21.10 2.99
C ASN A 198 -10.84 21.05 2.02
N MET A 199 -10.76 21.96 1.05
CA MET A 199 -9.66 21.92 0.06
C MET A 199 -8.27 22.04 0.70
N GLU A 200 -8.11 22.88 1.73
CA GLU A 200 -6.83 23.05 2.41
C GLU A 200 -6.39 21.77 3.13
N GLY A 201 -7.28 21.15 3.90
CA GLY A 201 -7.05 19.88 4.60
C GLY A 201 -6.71 18.74 3.63
N ILE A 202 -7.40 18.66 2.49
CA ILE A 202 -7.13 17.66 1.45
C ILE A 202 -5.73 17.85 0.85
N TYR A 203 -5.37 19.08 0.47
CA TYR A 203 -4.08 19.35 -0.16
C TYR A 203 -2.90 19.27 0.83
N GLU A 204 -3.10 19.63 2.10
CA GLU A 204 -2.07 19.45 3.13
C GLU A 204 -1.86 17.95 3.41
N THR A 205 -2.94 17.16 3.45
CA THR A 205 -2.85 15.69 3.55
C THR A 205 -2.10 15.11 2.33
N LEU A 206 -2.41 15.60 1.13
CA LEU A 206 -1.74 15.18 -0.11
C LEU A 206 -0.24 15.50 -0.10
N LYS A 207 0.12 16.70 0.36
CA LYS A 207 1.52 17.15 0.53
C LYS A 207 2.26 16.26 1.53
N GLU A 208 1.64 15.94 2.66
CA GLU A 208 2.22 15.04 3.66
C GLU A 208 2.46 13.63 3.08
N CYS A 209 1.47 13.10 2.37
CA CYS A 209 1.61 11.84 1.63
C CYS A 209 2.76 11.89 0.61
N ALA A 210 2.90 13.01 -0.12
CA ALA A 210 3.95 13.17 -1.11
C ALA A 210 5.36 13.21 -0.47
N VAL A 211 5.52 13.89 0.67
CA VAL A 211 6.80 13.96 1.38
C VAL A 211 7.21 12.60 1.96
N VAL A 212 6.26 11.88 2.56
CA VAL A 212 6.49 10.54 3.11
C VAL A 212 6.85 9.55 1.99
N SER A 213 6.09 9.57 0.90
CA SER A 213 6.34 8.74 -0.28
C SER A 213 7.70 9.03 -0.91
N ASN A 214 8.05 10.30 -1.05
CA ASN A 214 9.36 10.70 -1.58
C ASN A 214 10.52 10.19 -0.71
N SER A 215 10.26 9.93 0.58
CA SER A 215 11.22 9.36 1.52
C SER A 215 11.22 7.83 1.56
N GLY A 216 10.42 7.17 0.71
CA GLY A 216 10.35 5.70 0.58
C GLY A 216 9.40 5.01 1.56
N GLY A 217 8.50 5.73 2.21
CA GLY A 217 7.48 5.17 3.10
C GLY A 217 6.20 4.76 2.36
N SER A 218 5.61 3.64 2.77
CA SER A 218 4.25 3.21 2.39
C SER A 218 3.21 3.90 3.26
N ILE A 219 2.02 4.21 2.71
CA ILE A 219 1.06 5.10 3.36
C ILE A 219 -0.35 4.48 3.39
N GLY A 220 -0.93 4.31 4.57
CA GLY A 220 -2.39 4.15 4.70
C GLY A 220 -3.02 5.53 4.89
N VAL A 221 -4.05 5.88 4.10
CA VAL A 221 -4.75 7.16 4.26
C VAL A 221 -6.18 6.92 4.72
N SER A 222 -6.57 7.46 5.87
CA SER A 222 -7.96 7.43 6.31
C SER A 222 -8.73 8.62 5.72
N VAL A 223 -9.73 8.32 4.88
CA VAL A 223 -10.55 9.32 4.16
C VAL A 223 -12.01 9.29 4.61
N HIS A 224 -12.22 8.97 5.88
CA HIS A 224 -13.54 8.72 6.46
C HIS A 224 -14.44 9.94 6.56
N ASN A 225 -13.83 11.10 6.71
CA ASN A 225 -14.45 12.42 6.75
C ASN A 225 -14.76 12.97 5.35
N ALA A 226 -14.32 12.31 4.27
CA ALA A 226 -14.55 12.81 2.92
C ALA A 226 -16.03 12.65 2.52
N ARG A 227 -16.65 13.74 2.09
CA ARG A 227 -18.05 13.74 1.65
C ARG A 227 -18.30 12.89 0.39
N ALA A 228 -19.54 12.38 0.30
CA ALA A 228 -19.97 11.47 -0.75
C ALA A 228 -20.26 12.15 -2.10
N THR A 229 -20.55 11.37 -3.13
CA THR A 229 -20.88 11.91 -4.48
C THR A 229 -22.19 12.69 -4.44
N GLY A 230 -22.16 13.97 -4.82
CA GLY A 230 -23.33 14.87 -4.81
C GLY A 230 -23.13 16.13 -3.97
N SER A 231 -22.16 16.15 -3.06
CA SER A 231 -21.70 17.36 -2.37
C SER A 231 -20.67 18.14 -3.19
N TYR A 232 -20.44 19.40 -2.78
CA TYR A 232 -19.49 20.33 -3.41
C TYR A 232 -18.09 19.72 -3.65
N ILE A 233 -17.62 18.86 -2.73
CA ILE A 233 -16.42 18.03 -2.88
C ILE A 233 -16.87 16.57 -2.95
N SER A 234 -16.34 15.81 -3.91
CA SER A 234 -16.61 14.37 -4.05
C SER A 234 -15.34 13.55 -3.86
N ILE A 235 -15.47 12.45 -3.12
CA ILE A 235 -14.38 11.49 -2.84
C ILE A 235 -13.72 10.91 -4.10
N VAL A 236 -14.46 10.78 -5.22
CA VAL A 236 -13.93 10.16 -6.44
C VAL A 236 -12.92 11.07 -7.17
N PRO A 237 -13.23 12.33 -7.49
CA PRO A 237 -12.21 13.26 -7.99
C PRO A 237 -10.99 13.38 -7.07
N MET A 238 -11.21 13.50 -5.76
CA MET A 238 -10.14 13.62 -4.77
C MET A 238 -9.14 12.46 -4.87
N LEU A 239 -9.62 11.21 -4.78
CA LEU A 239 -8.75 10.04 -4.85
C LEU A 239 -8.04 9.86 -6.21
N ARG A 240 -8.48 10.51 -7.30
CA ARG A 240 -7.71 10.54 -8.56
C ARG A 240 -6.46 11.40 -8.42
N VAL A 241 -6.58 12.55 -7.76
CA VAL A 241 -5.42 13.41 -7.49
C VAL A 241 -4.38 12.66 -6.66
N PHE A 242 -4.81 11.94 -5.62
CA PHE A 242 -3.91 11.07 -4.84
C PHE A 242 -3.23 10.00 -5.71
N ASN A 243 -3.98 9.32 -6.59
CA ASN A 243 -3.42 8.33 -7.51
C ASN A 243 -2.42 8.94 -8.52
N ASP A 244 -2.66 10.16 -8.99
CA ASP A 244 -1.77 10.77 -9.98
C ASP A 244 -0.51 11.32 -9.30
N THR A 245 -0.62 11.86 -8.08
CA THR A 245 0.53 12.22 -7.24
C THR A 245 1.39 10.99 -6.91
N ALA A 246 0.77 9.87 -6.58
CA ALA A 246 1.44 8.59 -6.37
C ALA A 246 2.33 8.20 -7.56
N ARG A 247 1.72 8.18 -8.74
CA ARG A 247 2.39 7.79 -9.98
C ARG A 247 3.51 8.75 -10.35
N TYR A 248 3.30 10.05 -10.14
CA TYR A 248 4.31 11.06 -10.39
C TYR A 248 5.57 10.82 -9.55
N ILE A 249 5.43 10.45 -8.28
CA ILE A 249 6.57 10.18 -7.39
C ILE A 249 7.30 8.90 -7.82
N ASP A 250 6.56 7.85 -8.19
CA ASP A 250 7.13 6.58 -8.65
C ASP A 250 7.84 6.72 -10.02
N GLU A 251 7.32 7.54 -10.93
CA GLU A 251 7.92 7.84 -12.24
C GLU A 251 9.25 8.62 -12.12
N GLY A 252 9.48 9.27 -10.96
CA GLY A 252 10.75 9.91 -10.58
C GLY A 252 11.93 8.94 -10.40
N GLY A 253 11.68 7.63 -10.51
CA GLY A 253 12.67 6.65 -10.92
C GLY A 253 13.05 5.67 -9.82
N GLY A 254 12.92 4.37 -10.15
CA GLY A 254 13.62 3.25 -9.51
C GLY A 254 15.17 3.33 -9.61
N LYS A 255 15.73 4.54 -9.68
CA LYS A 255 17.15 4.91 -9.65
C LYS A 255 17.57 5.52 -8.30
N ARG A 256 16.68 5.62 -7.31
CA ARG A 256 17.09 6.01 -5.95
C ARG A 256 17.59 4.78 -5.20
N SER A 257 18.89 4.77 -4.94
CA SER A 257 19.53 3.81 -4.04
C SER A 257 18.90 3.93 -2.65
N GLY A 258 18.07 2.95 -2.26
CA GLY A 258 17.60 2.78 -0.89
C GLY A 258 16.08 2.77 -0.65
N THR A 259 15.24 3.11 -1.62
CA THR A 259 13.77 3.04 -1.44
C THR A 259 13.22 1.75 -2.02
N CYS A 260 13.02 0.76 -1.15
CA CYS A 260 12.47 -0.55 -1.48
C CYS A 260 10.96 -0.58 -1.20
N GLN A 261 10.15 0.23 -1.88
CA GLN A 261 8.71 -0.03 -1.99
C GLN A 261 8.04 0.91 -3.01
N PRO A 262 7.16 0.39 -3.90
CA PRO A 262 6.25 1.23 -4.67
C PRO A 262 5.27 1.91 -3.73
N TYR A 263 4.84 3.12 -4.09
CA TYR A 263 3.79 3.82 -3.36
C TYR A 263 2.53 2.94 -3.29
N THR A 264 2.21 2.49 -2.08
CA THR A 264 0.97 1.81 -1.77
C THR A 264 0.20 2.79 -0.92
N SER A 265 -0.77 3.49 -1.52
CA SER A 265 -1.80 4.16 -0.73
C SER A 265 -3.05 3.32 -0.63
N GLU A 266 -3.48 3.15 0.61
CA GLU A 266 -4.72 2.46 0.95
C GLU A 266 -5.68 3.46 1.59
N PRO A 267 -6.58 4.10 0.80
CA PRO A 267 -7.77 4.73 1.34
C PRO A 267 -8.57 3.73 2.18
N LEU A 268 -8.64 3.99 3.48
CA LEU A 268 -9.58 3.34 4.38
C LEU A 268 -10.96 3.96 4.17
N LEU A 269 -11.86 3.16 3.61
CA LEU A 269 -13.26 3.50 3.38
C LEU A 269 -14.15 2.76 4.38
N TYR A 270 -15.14 3.46 4.92
CA TYR A 270 -16.09 2.86 5.86
C TYR A 270 -17.26 2.28 5.08
N THR A 271 -17.74 1.10 5.50
CA THR A 271 -18.82 0.40 4.78
C THR A 271 -20.17 1.11 4.82
N TRP A 272 -20.36 2.02 5.78
CA TRP A 272 -21.56 2.85 5.88
C TRP A 272 -21.47 4.15 5.05
N SER A 273 -20.30 4.51 4.53
CA SER A 273 -20.14 5.75 3.77
C SER A 273 -20.82 5.64 2.40
N HIS A 274 -21.60 6.65 2.03
CA HIS A 274 -22.25 6.74 0.71
C HIS A 274 -21.25 6.75 -0.46
N GLY A 275 -19.97 7.06 -0.21
CA GLY A 275 -18.89 6.91 -1.19
C GLY A 275 -18.47 5.46 -1.47
N MET A 276 -18.91 4.48 -0.68
CA MET A 276 -18.47 3.08 -0.74
C MET A 276 -18.82 2.40 -2.08
N LEU A 277 -20.09 2.43 -2.50
CA LEU A 277 -20.54 1.72 -3.71
C LEU A 277 -19.85 2.25 -4.97
N THR A 278 -19.65 3.57 -5.05
CA THR A 278 -18.94 4.18 -6.18
C THR A 278 -17.46 3.80 -6.14
N SER A 279 -16.84 3.71 -4.97
CA SER A 279 -15.44 3.33 -4.81
C SER A 279 -15.19 1.84 -5.10
N LEU A 280 -16.09 0.94 -4.70
CA LEU A 280 -16.05 -0.49 -5.06
C LEU A 280 -16.23 -0.71 -6.57
N SER A 281 -17.09 0.08 -7.22
CA SER A 281 -17.29 -0.01 -8.67
C SER A 281 -16.04 0.37 -9.48
N ILE A 282 -15.13 1.16 -8.90
CA ILE A 282 -13.84 1.56 -9.48
C ILE A 282 -12.84 0.38 -9.45
N TRP A 283 -12.99 -0.54 -8.51
CA TRP A 283 -12.13 -1.71 -8.32
C TRP A 283 -12.54 -2.91 -9.20
N SER A 284 -13.85 -3.11 -9.42
CA SER A 284 -14.35 -4.28 -10.15
C SER A 284 -13.81 -4.37 -11.59
N SER A 285 -13.15 -5.48 -11.90
CA SER A 285 -12.64 -5.87 -13.22
C SER A 285 -13.74 -6.41 -14.17
N GLY A 286 -15.01 -6.12 -13.87
CA GLY A 286 -16.17 -6.56 -14.65
C GLY A 286 -16.16 -6.02 -16.09
N ARG A 287 -16.19 -6.95 -17.05
CA ARG A 287 -16.23 -6.71 -18.51
C ARG A 287 -17.39 -5.80 -18.99
N SER A 288 -18.40 -5.51 -18.16
CA SER A 288 -19.59 -4.74 -18.56
C SER A 288 -19.44 -3.22 -18.55
N MET A 289 -18.39 -2.64 -17.93
CA MET A 289 -18.24 -1.17 -17.86
C MET A 289 -17.19 -0.65 -18.86
N LYS A 290 -17.46 -0.80 -20.16
CA LYS A 290 -16.55 -0.39 -21.26
C LYS A 290 -16.49 1.13 -21.53
N ARG A 291 -17.23 1.98 -20.81
CA ARG A 291 -17.45 3.38 -21.26
C ARG A 291 -16.64 4.51 -20.60
N CYS A 292 -15.90 4.31 -19.51
CA CYS A 292 -15.09 5.39 -18.92
C CYS A 292 -13.73 4.91 -18.41
N GLN A 293 -12.67 5.04 -19.22
CA GLN A 293 -11.28 4.83 -18.77
C GLN A 293 -10.88 5.78 -17.62
N CYS A 294 -11.45 6.97 -17.58
CA CYS A 294 -11.22 7.99 -16.55
C CYS A 294 -11.61 7.57 -15.13
N LYS A 295 -12.38 6.47 -14.94
CA LYS A 295 -12.78 5.98 -13.61
C LYS A 295 -11.88 4.90 -13.03
N ARG A 296 -10.87 4.39 -13.75
CA ARG A 296 -10.06 3.25 -13.28
C ARG A 296 -8.83 3.72 -12.48
N ARG A 297 -8.60 3.12 -11.31
CA ARG A 297 -7.40 3.35 -10.49
C ARG A 297 -6.67 2.04 -10.28
N ARG A 298 -5.49 1.89 -10.90
CA ARG A 298 -4.65 0.68 -10.80
C ARG A 298 -3.40 0.88 -9.93
N GLY A 299 -3.15 2.10 -9.44
CA GLY A 299 -1.98 2.45 -8.62
C GLY A 299 -2.27 2.66 -7.13
N MET A 300 -3.51 2.40 -6.68
CA MET A 300 -3.90 2.49 -5.27
C MET A 300 -4.60 1.21 -4.86
N PHE A 301 -4.42 0.83 -3.60
CA PHE A 301 -5.17 -0.24 -2.96
C PHE A 301 -6.35 0.37 -2.20
N TYR A 302 -7.35 -0.43 -1.83
CA TYR A 302 -8.47 0.04 -1.02
C TYR A 302 -8.65 -0.90 0.14
N ALA A 303 -8.82 -0.32 1.33
CA ALA A 303 -9.12 -1.05 2.53
C ALA A 303 -10.53 -0.67 3.01
N LEU A 304 -11.32 -1.67 3.39
CA LEU A 304 -12.65 -1.46 3.98
C LEU A 304 -12.57 -1.62 5.49
N ARG A 305 -13.09 -0.64 6.22
CA ARG A 305 -13.37 -0.78 7.65
C ARG A 305 -14.80 -1.29 7.81
N VAL A 306 -14.91 -2.55 8.22
CA VAL A 306 -16.17 -3.30 8.32
C VAL A 306 -16.54 -3.42 9.80
N PRO A 307 -17.59 -2.75 10.28
CA PRO A 307 -18.10 -2.94 11.64
C PRO A 307 -18.85 -4.27 11.75
N ASP A 308 -18.87 -4.86 12.94
CA ASP A 308 -19.51 -6.16 13.20
C ASP A 308 -21.00 -6.16 12.81
N LEU A 309 -21.71 -5.07 13.12
CA LEU A 309 -23.09 -4.84 12.70
C LEU A 309 -23.32 -5.07 11.20
N SER A 310 -22.37 -4.68 10.35
CA SER A 310 -22.52 -4.88 8.90
C SER A 310 -22.49 -6.36 8.52
N MET A 311 -21.65 -7.15 9.18
CA MET A 311 -21.57 -8.60 8.97
C MET A 311 -22.78 -9.32 9.54
N GLU A 312 -23.32 -8.84 10.66
CA GLU A 312 -24.59 -9.34 11.21
C GLU A 312 -25.77 -9.07 10.27
N ARG A 313 -25.86 -7.86 9.71
CA ARG A 313 -26.89 -7.52 8.71
C ARG A 313 -26.76 -8.34 7.44
N VAL A 314 -25.54 -8.65 6.98
CA VAL A 314 -25.33 -9.57 5.86
C VAL A 314 -25.84 -10.98 6.21
N LYS A 315 -25.52 -11.49 7.41
CA LYS A 315 -25.97 -12.80 7.88
C LYS A 315 -27.50 -12.90 7.97
N SER A 316 -28.16 -11.83 8.42
CA SER A 316 -29.61 -11.79 8.56
C SER A 316 -30.37 -11.37 7.29
N TYR A 317 -29.66 -11.11 6.17
CA TYR A 317 -30.23 -10.46 4.98
C TYR A 317 -31.01 -9.17 5.32
N GLY A 318 -30.49 -8.38 6.27
CA GLY A 318 -31.08 -7.12 6.71
C GLY A 318 -30.73 -5.95 5.79
N GLU A 319 -31.46 -4.84 5.96
CA GLU A 319 -31.16 -3.58 5.28
C GLU A 319 -29.88 -2.93 5.85
N TRP A 320 -29.15 -2.23 4.99
CA TRP A 320 -27.94 -1.47 5.33
C TRP A 320 -28.03 -0.05 4.76
N SER A 321 -28.03 0.93 5.64
CA SER A 321 -28.14 2.35 5.29
C SER A 321 -26.76 2.97 4.99
N LEU A 322 -26.72 3.82 3.97
CA LEU A 322 -25.51 4.56 3.58
C LEU A 322 -25.65 6.03 3.93
N PHE A 323 -24.71 6.56 4.70
CA PHE A 323 -24.70 7.93 5.19
C PHE A 323 -23.55 8.75 4.62
N CYS A 324 -23.76 10.06 4.47
CA CYS A 324 -22.67 10.99 4.26
C CYS A 324 -21.99 11.29 5.62
N PRO A 325 -20.65 11.25 5.74
CA PRO A 325 -19.95 11.54 7.01
C PRO A 325 -20.29 12.90 7.62
N ASN A 326 -20.66 13.89 6.80
CA ASN A 326 -21.06 15.22 7.28
C ASN A 326 -22.49 15.25 7.87
N GLU A 327 -23.36 14.32 7.48
CA GLU A 327 -24.72 14.21 8.05
C GLU A 327 -24.71 13.37 9.32
N ALA A 328 -23.82 12.39 9.36
CA ALA A 328 -23.76 11.37 10.39
C ALA A 328 -22.43 11.50 11.16
N LEU A 329 -22.31 12.61 11.89
CA LEU A 329 -21.12 13.01 12.63
C LEU A 329 -20.79 12.03 13.77
N GLY A 330 -19.50 11.81 14.02
CA GLY A 330 -19.03 10.93 15.10
C GLY A 330 -19.10 9.42 14.81
N LEU A 331 -19.76 8.99 13.72
CA LEU A 331 -19.81 7.57 13.33
C LEU A 331 -18.44 6.96 13.02
N ALA A 332 -17.49 7.76 12.55
CA ALA A 332 -16.13 7.32 12.28
C ALA A 332 -15.30 7.14 13.57
N ASP A 333 -15.69 7.84 14.64
CA ASP A 333 -14.94 7.93 15.90
C ASP A 333 -15.41 6.89 16.92
N CYS A 334 -16.61 6.31 16.74
CA CYS A 334 -17.15 5.27 17.61
C CYS A 334 -16.88 3.84 17.10
N LEU A 335 -16.90 2.88 18.03
CA LEU A 335 -16.68 1.45 17.80
C LEU A 335 -17.66 0.60 18.63
N GLY A 336 -17.92 -0.63 18.19
CA GLY A 336 -18.74 -1.61 18.93
C GLY A 336 -20.15 -1.12 19.23
N GLU A 337 -20.62 -1.32 20.47
CA GLU A 337 -21.98 -0.97 20.90
C GLU A 337 -22.32 0.52 20.72
N GLU A 338 -21.34 1.42 20.90
CA GLU A 338 -21.55 2.84 20.70
C GLU A 338 -21.82 3.17 19.23
N PHE A 339 -21.07 2.52 18.33
CA PHE A 339 -21.31 2.61 16.89
C PHE A 339 -22.70 2.10 16.53
N GLU A 340 -23.09 0.94 17.05
CA GLU A 340 -24.41 0.35 16.78
C GLU A 340 -25.56 1.25 17.24
N ARG A 341 -25.44 1.81 18.45
CA ARG A 341 -26.43 2.73 18.99
C ARG A 341 -26.54 4.00 18.15
N LEU A 342 -25.40 4.61 17.81
CA LEU A 342 -25.37 5.85 17.03
C LEU A 342 -25.87 5.62 15.59
N TYR A 343 -25.41 4.55 14.95
CA TYR A 343 -25.84 4.16 13.60
C TYR A 343 -27.35 3.91 13.54
N THR A 344 -27.89 3.13 14.47
CA THR A 344 -29.33 2.81 14.52
C THR A 344 -30.18 4.06 14.79
N ASN A 345 -29.66 5.02 15.57
CA ASN A 345 -30.33 6.30 15.77
C ASN A 345 -30.39 7.11 14.47
N TYR A 346 -29.29 7.20 13.72
CA TYR A 346 -29.29 7.86 12.41
C TYR A 346 -30.19 7.16 11.39
N GLU A 347 -30.27 5.83 11.38
CA GLU A 347 -31.24 5.09 10.54
C GLU A 347 -32.69 5.50 10.86
N ARG A 348 -33.02 5.64 12.15
CA ARG A 348 -34.35 6.05 12.60
C ARG A 348 -34.68 7.48 12.19
N GLU A 349 -33.74 8.41 12.38
CA GLU A 349 -33.89 9.82 12.02
C GLU A 349 -34.02 10.02 10.51
N ALA A 350 -33.18 9.36 9.72
CA ALA A 350 -33.25 9.42 8.26
C ALA A 350 -34.56 8.81 7.73
N GLY A 351 -35.01 7.69 8.32
CA GLY A 351 -36.31 7.09 8.01
C GLY A 351 -37.48 8.03 8.32
N GLN A 352 -37.43 8.76 9.44
CA GLN A 352 -38.44 9.74 9.81
C GLN A 352 -38.41 10.95 8.86
N LEU A 353 -37.23 11.49 8.57
CA LEU A 353 -37.07 12.61 7.63
C LEU A 353 -37.59 12.25 6.23
N ASN A 354 -37.35 11.03 5.77
CA ASN A 354 -37.86 10.57 4.47
C ASN A 354 -39.40 10.54 4.46
N LYS A 355 -40.03 9.98 5.50
CA LYS A 355 -41.49 9.99 5.66
C LYS A 355 -42.03 11.42 5.64
N ASP A 356 -41.39 12.30 6.39
CA ASP A 356 -41.75 13.71 6.51
C ASP A 356 -41.66 14.47 5.18
N ILE A 357 -40.60 14.24 4.38
CA ILE A 357 -40.40 14.87 3.07
C ILE A 357 -41.50 14.41 2.11
N PHE A 358 -41.72 13.10 1.98
CA PHE A 358 -42.75 12.57 1.08
C PHE A 358 -44.15 13.01 1.50
N GLU A 359 -44.43 13.05 2.80
CA GLU A 359 -45.69 13.55 3.33
C GLU A 359 -45.90 15.04 2.98
N THR A 360 -44.86 15.86 3.13
CA THR A 360 -44.88 17.29 2.79
C THR A 360 -45.09 17.52 1.29
N ILE A 361 -44.35 16.82 0.44
CA ILE A 361 -44.51 16.88 -1.02
C ILE A 361 -45.94 16.49 -1.41
N TYR A 362 -46.44 15.38 -0.85
CA TYR A 362 -47.78 14.88 -1.14
C TYR A 362 -48.87 15.89 -0.71
N TYR A 363 -48.74 16.46 0.49
CA TYR A 363 -49.65 17.48 1.01
C TYR A 363 -49.67 18.73 0.11
N HIS A 364 -48.51 19.30 -0.21
CA HIS A 364 -48.44 20.51 -1.03
C HIS A 364 -48.86 20.28 -2.49
N ALA A 365 -48.57 19.11 -3.06
CA ALA A 365 -49.04 18.75 -4.40
C ALA A 365 -50.57 18.67 -4.45
N LEU A 366 -51.21 18.06 -3.45
CA LEU A 366 -52.67 18.02 -3.33
C LEU A 366 -53.27 19.42 -3.12
N LYS A 367 -52.58 20.26 -2.35
CA LYS A 367 -53.02 21.64 -2.12
C LYS A 367 -53.02 22.47 -3.39
N ALA A 368 -51.90 22.49 -4.10
CA ALA A 368 -51.78 23.17 -5.39
C ALA A 368 -52.78 22.63 -6.42
N SER A 369 -52.95 21.30 -6.48
CA SER A 369 -53.94 20.62 -7.33
C SER A 369 -55.38 21.08 -7.05
N SER A 370 -55.78 21.22 -5.78
CA SER A 370 -57.12 21.69 -5.40
C SER A 370 -57.35 23.16 -5.74
N GLU A 371 -56.35 24.01 -5.53
CA GLU A 371 -56.40 25.44 -5.89
C GLU A 371 -56.50 25.66 -7.41
N LEU A 372 -55.90 24.78 -8.21
CA LEU A 372 -56.04 24.78 -9.67
C LEU A 372 -57.40 24.25 -10.13
N ALA A 373 -57.91 23.20 -9.50
CA ALA A 373 -59.25 22.66 -9.79
C ALA A 373 -60.36 23.70 -9.53
N ALA A 374 -60.24 24.48 -8.46
CA ALA A 374 -61.15 25.58 -8.16
C ALA A 374 -61.16 26.68 -9.25
N ARG A 375 -60.03 26.88 -9.94
CA ARG A 375 -59.87 27.92 -10.97
C ARG A 375 -60.24 27.45 -12.38
N TYR A 376 -59.93 26.20 -12.72
CA TYR A 376 -60.01 25.70 -14.10
C TYR A 376 -60.97 24.52 -14.29
N GLY A 377 -61.66 24.10 -13.23
CA GLY A 377 -62.57 22.96 -13.24
C GLY A 377 -61.87 21.61 -13.00
N VAL A 378 -62.66 20.64 -12.55
CA VAL A 378 -62.21 19.28 -12.20
C VAL A 378 -62.22 18.41 -13.45
N ARG A 379 -61.19 17.57 -13.64
CA ARG A 379 -61.22 16.51 -14.67
C ARG A 379 -61.76 15.21 -14.06
N ASP A 380 -62.61 14.53 -14.81
CA ASP A 380 -63.44 13.43 -14.34
C ASP A 380 -62.59 12.18 -14.01
N ILE A 381 -62.31 11.97 -12.71
CA ILE A 381 -61.63 10.78 -12.21
C ILE A 381 -62.35 10.31 -10.94
N GLN A 382 -62.97 9.14 -11.02
CA GLN A 382 -63.47 8.42 -9.85
C GLN A 382 -62.34 7.63 -9.20
N ARG A 383 -62.05 7.87 -7.91
CA ARG A 383 -61.88 6.82 -6.86
C ARG A 383 -61.55 7.37 -5.45
N LYS A 384 -61.85 6.47 -4.50
CA LYS A 384 -61.97 6.59 -3.03
C LYS A 384 -60.65 6.93 -2.31
N GLY A 385 -60.65 7.99 -1.50
CA GLY A 385 -59.64 8.25 -0.47
C GLY A 385 -58.37 9.00 -0.89
N LEU A 386 -57.53 9.35 0.08
CA LEU A 386 -56.13 9.74 -0.16
C LEU A 386 -55.25 8.48 -0.19
N GLN A 387 -54.05 8.59 -0.77
CA GLN A 387 -53.11 7.47 -0.88
C GLN A 387 -52.76 6.82 0.49
N PRO A 388 -52.55 7.58 1.58
CA PRO A 388 -52.32 7.00 2.91
C PRO A 388 -53.52 6.19 3.44
N ASP A 389 -54.75 6.62 3.13
CA ASP A 389 -55.98 5.92 3.55
C ASP A 389 -56.08 4.55 2.85
N MET A 390 -55.66 4.47 1.59
CA MET A 390 -55.63 3.20 0.84
C MET A 390 -54.59 2.21 1.38
N TRP A 391 -53.58 2.71 2.09
CA TRP A 391 -52.54 1.90 2.70
C TRP A 391 -52.80 1.62 4.19
N ASN A 392 -53.95 2.04 4.74
CA ASN A 392 -54.25 2.00 6.17
C ASN A 392 -53.18 2.68 7.04
N VAL A 393 -52.53 3.72 6.53
CA VAL A 393 -51.50 4.49 7.25
C VAL A 393 -52.12 5.80 7.73
N THR A 394 -52.00 6.07 9.03
CA THR A 394 -52.41 7.36 9.60
C THR A 394 -51.31 8.38 9.32
N PRO A 395 -51.60 9.50 8.61
CA PRO A 395 -50.64 10.56 8.37
C PRO A 395 -50.17 11.23 9.68
N SER A 396 -49.05 11.94 9.66
CA SER A 396 -48.56 12.65 10.83
C SER A 396 -49.42 13.90 11.11
N THR A 397 -49.29 14.43 12.33
CA THR A 397 -49.94 15.68 12.74
C THR A 397 -49.21 16.93 12.24
N ARG A 398 -48.19 16.79 11.37
CA ARG A 398 -47.37 17.90 10.88
C ARG A 398 -48.14 18.86 9.99
N TRP A 399 -49.01 18.32 9.15
CA TRP A 399 -49.82 19.09 8.22
C TRP A 399 -51.29 18.97 8.60
N ASP A 400 -52.03 20.03 8.30
CA ASP A 400 -53.45 20.05 8.56
C ASP A 400 -54.20 19.17 7.54
N TRP A 401 -54.43 17.92 7.90
CA TRP A 401 -55.22 16.99 7.10
C TRP A 401 -56.73 17.25 7.12
N TYR A 402 -57.23 18.26 7.86
CA TYR A 402 -58.60 18.79 7.69
C TYR A 402 -58.79 19.45 6.31
N PHE A 403 -57.69 19.63 5.55
CA PHE A 403 -57.67 19.90 4.11
C PHE A 403 -58.52 18.92 3.27
N ARG A 404 -58.89 17.75 3.82
CA ARG A 404 -59.88 16.81 3.26
C ARG A 404 -61.22 17.48 2.94
N ASP A 405 -61.69 18.42 3.77
CA ASP A 405 -62.96 19.13 3.56
C ASP A 405 -62.88 20.09 2.37
N MET A 406 -61.73 20.74 2.18
CA MET A 406 -61.48 21.62 1.04
C MET A 406 -61.40 20.82 -0.27
N LEU A 407 -60.75 19.66 -0.25
CA LEU A 407 -60.70 18.74 -1.39
C LEU A 407 -62.08 18.19 -1.77
N SER A 408 -62.96 17.98 -0.79
CA SER A 408 -64.35 17.54 -1.06
C SER A 408 -65.19 18.63 -1.73
N LYS A 409 -64.94 19.91 -1.42
CA LYS A 409 -65.66 21.07 -1.96
C LYS A 409 -65.18 21.50 -3.35
N ASN A 410 -63.86 21.52 -3.58
CA ASN A 410 -63.27 22.08 -4.80
C ASN A 410 -62.89 21.01 -5.84
N GLY A 411 -62.86 19.74 -5.45
CA GLY A 411 -62.35 18.63 -6.26
C GLY A 411 -60.81 18.64 -6.39
N ARG A 412 -60.28 17.70 -7.21
CA ARG A 412 -58.84 17.53 -7.49
C ARG A 412 -58.58 17.71 -8.98
N GLY A 413 -57.59 18.52 -9.35
CA GLY A 413 -57.15 18.69 -10.73
C GLY A 413 -55.74 18.14 -10.89
N THR A 414 -55.52 17.15 -11.75
CA THR A 414 -54.20 16.53 -11.89
C THR A 414 -53.14 17.54 -12.35
N LEU A 415 -52.06 17.66 -11.57
CA LEU A 415 -50.73 18.09 -12.02
C LEU A 415 -49.87 16.82 -12.16
N PHE A 416 -50.26 15.96 -13.10
CA PHE A 416 -49.41 14.92 -13.70
C PHE A 416 -49.89 14.69 -15.13
#